data_AF-A0A197K045-F1
#
_entry.id   AF-A0A197K045-F1
#
_cell.length_a   1.000
_cell.length_b   1.000
_cell.length_c   1.000
_cell.angle_alpha   90.00
_cell.angle_beta   90.00
_cell.angle_gamma   90.00
#
_symmetry.space_group_name_H-M   'P 1'
#
loop_
_entity.id
_entity.type
_entity.pdbx_description
1 polymer ?
#
loop_
_entity_poly.entity_id
_entity_poly.type
_entity_poly.pdbx_seq_one_letter_code
_entity_poly.pdbx_strand_id
1 'polypeptide(L)'
;MKTLKNLTEFNSQLAAAGSRLVVVDFFAEWCGPCKTLAPILANLETKHKPTIFAKVDVDEAGDIAAKYEVTAMPTIVMIVNKTEVGRVVGANVAEIQTLIKKHETGDAFSGTGAGQTLGGGASSITATATTTLQSADPSKTVEGPGGSCQIQVRMLDGSVIRGNFEPTHTVRQVHDFVKANLDARGVQAPGFALMTQFPRVVYENDALEQSLEAAKLTPRAQLIVRS
;
A
#
# COMPACT_ATOMS: atom_id res chain seq x y z
N MET A 1 -7.42 -4.25 25.20
CA MET A 1 -6.53 -3.27 24.58
C MET A 1 -6.57 -1.99 25.40
N LYS A 2 -5.41 -1.40 25.69
CA LYS A 2 -5.34 -0.08 26.36
C LYS A 2 -5.32 1.03 25.31
N THR A 3 -6.16 2.06 25.44
CA THR A 3 -6.06 3.28 24.63
C THR A 3 -4.95 4.17 25.20
N LEU A 4 -4.09 4.71 24.35
CA LEU A 4 -3.01 5.64 24.74
C LEU A 4 -3.23 6.96 24.00
N LYS A 5 -3.49 8.04 24.76
CA LYS A 5 -3.81 9.37 24.22
C LYS A 5 -2.64 10.34 24.21
N ASN A 6 -1.64 10.11 25.07
CA ASN A 6 -0.55 11.05 25.33
C ASN A 6 0.82 10.36 25.22
N LEU A 7 1.81 11.09 24.70
CA LEU A 7 3.18 10.59 24.52
C LEU A 7 3.83 10.17 25.86
N THR A 8 3.47 10.80 26.98
CA THR A 8 3.92 10.40 28.33
C THR A 8 3.37 9.04 28.75
N GLU A 9 2.06 8.82 28.56
CA GLU A 9 1.45 7.51 28.85
C GLU A 9 2.02 6.41 27.96
N PHE A 10 2.26 6.73 26.69
CA PHE A 10 2.85 5.81 25.73
C PHE A 10 4.26 5.36 26.14
N ASN A 11 5.15 6.31 26.47
CA ASN A 11 6.49 5.98 26.95
C ASN A 11 6.47 5.21 28.30
N SER A 12 5.53 5.55 29.20
CA SER A 12 5.32 4.81 30.45
C SER A 12 4.87 3.37 30.18
N GLN A 13 3.94 3.16 29.24
CA GLN A 13 3.49 1.83 28.84
C GLN A 13 4.61 1.00 28.21
N LEU A 14 5.46 1.60 27.36
CA LEU A 14 6.65 0.94 26.81
C LEU A 14 7.68 0.60 27.89
N ALA A 15 7.85 1.45 28.91
CA ALA A 15 8.72 1.16 30.05
C ALA A 15 8.18 0.01 30.91
N ALA A 16 6.86 -0.03 31.15
CA ALA A 16 6.19 -1.08 31.90
C ALA A 16 6.14 -2.44 31.16
N ALA A 17 6.22 -2.42 29.82
CA ALA A 17 6.30 -3.63 29.01
C ALA A 17 7.64 -4.37 29.13
N GLY A 18 8.75 -3.63 29.30
CA GLY A 18 10.09 -4.19 29.36
C GLY A 18 10.45 -4.97 28.10
N SER A 19 10.72 -6.27 28.27
CA SER A 19 11.06 -7.21 27.19
C SER A 19 9.86 -7.81 26.45
N ARG A 20 8.62 -7.49 26.85
CA ARG A 20 7.42 -7.96 26.14
C ARG A 20 7.23 -7.24 24.81
N LEU A 21 6.67 -7.96 23.84
CA LEU A 21 6.20 -7.37 22.60
C LEU A 21 5.03 -6.41 22.89
N VAL A 22 5.14 -5.18 22.42
CA VAL A 22 4.06 -4.19 22.42
C VAL A 22 3.60 -3.99 20.98
N VAL A 23 2.31 -4.25 20.74
CA VAL A 23 1.65 -4.01 19.46
C VAL A 23 0.81 -2.74 19.60
N VAL A 24 1.08 -1.76 18.75
CA VAL A 24 0.42 -0.45 18.74
C VAL A 24 -0.42 -0.33 17.47
N ASP A 25 -1.73 -0.30 17.62
CA ASP A 25 -2.70 -0.03 16.55
C ASP A 25 -2.96 1.47 16.41
N PHE A 26 -2.49 2.07 15.32
CA PHE A 26 -2.81 3.45 14.95
C PHE A 26 -4.08 3.47 14.09
N PHE A 27 -5.15 4.01 14.66
CA PHE A 27 -6.49 4.04 14.06
C PHE A 27 -7.09 5.45 14.09
N ALA A 28 -8.25 5.61 13.43
CA ALA A 28 -9.11 6.78 13.56
C ALA A 28 -10.59 6.37 13.50
N GLU A 29 -11.48 7.14 14.13
CA GLU A 29 -12.92 6.83 14.15
C GLU A 29 -13.59 6.91 12.77
N TRP A 30 -13.05 7.71 11.85
CA TRP A 30 -13.53 7.83 10.46
C TRP A 30 -12.98 6.73 9.53
N CYS A 31 -11.99 5.95 9.98
CA CYS A 31 -11.40 4.87 9.20
C CYS A 31 -12.32 3.62 9.17
N GLY A 32 -13.02 3.42 8.05
CA GLY A 32 -13.86 2.24 7.81
C GLY A 32 -13.13 0.90 7.99
N PRO A 33 -11.97 0.66 7.33
CA PRO A 33 -11.21 -0.59 7.49
C PRO A 33 -10.76 -0.88 8.93
N CYS A 34 -10.43 0.15 9.70
CA CYS A 34 -9.99 0.02 11.09
C CYS A 34 -11.07 -0.62 11.98
N LYS A 35 -12.35 -0.31 11.74
CA LYS A 35 -13.49 -0.89 12.50
C LYS A 35 -13.60 -2.41 12.33
N THR A 36 -13.21 -2.94 11.16
CA THR A 36 -13.16 -4.39 10.91
C THR A 36 -11.93 -5.04 11.55
N LEU A 37 -10.82 -4.32 11.68
CA LEU A 37 -9.58 -4.84 12.28
C LEU A 37 -9.62 -4.91 13.81
N ALA A 38 -10.27 -3.93 14.47
CA ALA A 38 -10.39 -3.85 15.93
C ALA A 38 -10.84 -5.16 16.64
N PRO A 39 -11.93 -5.85 16.24
CA PRO A 39 -12.33 -7.12 16.87
C PRO A 39 -11.35 -8.27 16.62
N ILE A 40 -10.54 -8.19 15.55
CA ILE A 40 -9.51 -9.18 15.20
C ILE A 40 -8.30 -8.99 16.12
N LEU A 41 -7.84 -7.75 16.31
CA LEU A 41 -6.80 -7.41 17.29
C LEU A 41 -7.20 -7.80 18.72
N ALA A 42 -8.46 -7.61 19.12
CA ALA A 42 -8.95 -8.05 20.45
C ALA A 42 -8.94 -9.58 20.61
N ASN A 43 -9.22 -10.32 19.55
CA ASN A 43 -9.06 -11.78 19.54
C ASN A 43 -7.59 -12.21 19.64
N LEU A 44 -6.67 -11.46 19.02
CA LEU A 44 -5.23 -11.72 19.11
C LEU A 44 -4.70 -11.43 20.52
N GLU A 45 -5.07 -10.30 21.13
CA GLU A 45 -4.77 -9.99 22.54
C GLU A 45 -5.19 -11.11 23.49
N THR A 46 -6.38 -11.68 23.28
CA THR A 46 -6.89 -12.78 24.11
C THR A 46 -6.08 -14.08 23.94
N LYS A 47 -5.57 -14.36 22.74
CA LYS A 47 -4.74 -15.53 22.42
C LYS A 47 -3.27 -15.35 22.85
N HIS A 48 -2.74 -14.15 22.69
CA HIS A 48 -1.33 -13.79 22.82
C HIS A 48 -1.11 -12.97 24.10
N LYS A 49 -1.45 -13.56 25.25
CA LYS A 49 -1.38 -12.91 26.57
C LYS A 49 0.00 -12.36 27.01
N PRO A 50 1.18 -12.84 26.58
CA PRO A 50 2.44 -12.17 26.93
C PRO A 50 2.69 -10.91 26.10
N THR A 51 1.94 -10.72 25.00
CA THR A 51 1.99 -9.53 24.14
C THR A 51 1.03 -8.45 24.65
N ILE A 52 1.51 -7.21 24.71
CA ILE A 52 0.73 -6.05 25.18
C ILE A 52 0.14 -5.34 23.97
N PHE A 53 -1.19 -5.31 23.87
CA PHE A 53 -1.89 -4.60 22.79
C PHE A 53 -2.38 -3.23 23.27
N ALA A 54 -1.90 -2.19 22.60
CA ALA A 54 -2.32 -0.81 22.77
C ALA A 54 -2.91 -0.27 21.46
N LYS A 55 -3.79 0.72 21.58
CA LYS A 55 -4.32 1.47 20.44
C LYS A 55 -4.13 2.97 20.65
N VAL A 56 -3.82 3.67 19.58
CA VAL A 56 -3.56 5.11 19.53
C VAL A 56 -4.48 5.68 18.48
N ASP A 57 -5.34 6.62 18.89
CA ASP A 57 -6.16 7.37 17.95
C ASP A 57 -5.32 8.52 17.39
N VAL A 58 -5.20 8.64 16.07
CA VAL A 58 -4.32 9.65 15.46
C VAL A 58 -4.88 11.08 15.54
N ASP A 59 -6.20 11.23 15.71
CA ASP A 59 -6.85 12.53 15.88
C ASP A 59 -6.71 13.02 17.34
N GLU A 60 -6.78 12.12 18.34
CA GLU A 60 -6.49 12.49 19.74
C GLU A 60 -4.99 12.60 20.06
N ALA A 61 -4.14 11.77 19.46
CA ALA A 61 -2.75 11.57 19.86
C ALA A 61 -1.73 11.90 18.74
N GLY A 62 -1.95 13.05 18.08
CA GLY A 62 -1.15 13.50 16.93
C GLY A 62 0.37 13.49 17.15
N ASP A 63 0.86 13.82 18.35
CA ASP A 63 2.30 13.77 18.68
C ASP A 63 2.90 12.36 18.53
N ILE A 64 2.14 11.32 18.86
CA ILE A 64 2.58 9.92 18.75
C ILE A 64 2.53 9.51 17.27
N ALA A 65 1.46 9.84 16.56
CA ALA A 65 1.32 9.56 15.14
C ALA A 65 2.42 10.22 14.30
N ALA A 66 2.75 11.47 14.60
CA ALA A 66 3.86 12.21 13.98
C ALA A 66 5.22 11.58 14.31
N LYS A 67 5.46 11.19 15.57
CA LYS A 67 6.72 10.55 15.99
C LYS A 67 7.00 9.22 15.27
N TYR A 68 5.96 8.48 14.91
CA TYR A 68 6.07 7.20 14.18
C TYR A 68 5.85 7.33 12.67
N GLU A 69 5.68 8.56 12.15
CA GLU A 69 5.45 8.88 10.73
C GLU A 69 4.27 8.08 10.13
N VAL A 70 3.15 8.06 10.85
CA VAL A 70 1.94 7.33 10.44
C VAL A 70 1.22 8.12 9.32
N THR A 71 1.42 7.66 8.08
CA THR A 71 0.84 8.29 6.86
C THR A 71 -0.44 7.62 6.34
N ALA A 72 -0.77 6.42 6.84
CA ALA A 72 -1.95 5.65 6.43
C ALA A 72 -2.53 4.87 7.61
N MET A 73 -3.82 4.52 7.53
CA MET A 73 -4.55 3.83 8.59
C MET A 73 -5.33 2.62 8.05
N PRO A 74 -5.44 1.52 8.84
CA PRO A 74 -4.75 1.29 10.10
C PRO A 74 -3.24 1.09 9.87
N THR A 75 -2.40 1.46 10.84
CA THR A 75 -0.97 1.08 10.84
C THR A 75 -0.65 0.41 12.16
N ILE A 76 -0.06 -0.77 12.11
CA ILE A 76 0.33 -1.55 13.28
C ILE A 76 1.84 -1.45 13.45
N VAL A 77 2.32 -0.90 14.57
CA VAL A 77 3.74 -0.83 14.91
C VAL A 77 4.05 -1.81 16.03
N MET A 78 5.14 -2.55 15.90
CA MET A 78 5.58 -3.54 16.88
C MET A 78 6.88 -3.10 17.54
N ILE A 79 6.88 -3.06 18.87
CA ILE A 79 7.95 -2.47 19.67
C ILE A 79 8.37 -3.49 20.74
N VAL A 80 9.68 -3.71 20.87
CA VAL A 80 10.28 -4.57 21.91
C VAL A 80 11.43 -3.78 22.54
N ASN A 81 11.52 -3.73 23.88
CA ASN A 81 12.55 -2.95 24.59
C ASN A 81 12.67 -1.48 24.13
N LYS A 82 11.53 -0.85 23.78
CA LYS A 82 11.42 0.53 23.20
C LYS A 82 11.99 0.71 21.78
N THR A 83 12.43 -0.35 21.13
CA THR A 83 12.88 -0.35 19.72
C THR A 83 11.77 -0.89 18.82
N GLU A 84 11.52 -0.22 17.69
CA GLU A 84 10.63 -0.77 16.66
C GLU A 84 11.27 -1.99 16.01
N VAL A 85 10.58 -3.14 16.05
CA VAL A 85 11.04 -4.39 15.44
C VAL A 85 10.36 -4.68 14.09
N GLY A 86 9.28 -3.96 13.78
CA GLY A 86 8.59 -3.99 12.51
C GLY A 86 7.29 -3.18 12.53
N ARG A 87 6.78 -2.87 11.34
CA ARG A 87 5.48 -2.23 11.13
C ARG A 87 4.72 -2.87 9.98
N VAL A 88 3.40 -2.84 10.05
CA VAL A 88 2.47 -3.28 9.00
C VAL A 88 1.53 -2.13 8.69
N VAL A 89 1.39 -1.78 7.41
CA VAL A 89 0.49 -0.71 6.96
C VAL A 89 -0.71 -1.33 6.26
N GLY A 90 -1.92 -0.95 6.70
CA GLY A 90 -3.19 -1.49 6.22
C GLY A 90 -3.71 -2.68 7.04
N ALA A 91 -4.93 -3.11 6.74
CA ALA A 91 -5.65 -4.14 7.47
C ALA A 91 -5.23 -5.59 7.12
N ASN A 92 -3.94 -5.86 6.92
CA ASN A 92 -3.43 -7.17 6.54
C ASN A 92 -3.29 -8.12 7.75
N VAL A 93 -4.39 -8.76 8.13
CA VAL A 93 -4.49 -9.67 9.29
C VAL A 93 -3.43 -10.78 9.27
N ALA A 94 -3.13 -11.36 8.11
CA ALA A 94 -2.20 -12.49 8.01
C ALA A 94 -0.76 -12.08 8.33
N GLU A 95 -0.35 -10.89 7.89
CA GLU A 95 0.97 -10.32 8.13
C GLU A 95 1.13 -9.91 9.60
N ILE A 96 0.11 -9.26 10.18
CA ILE A 96 0.05 -8.90 11.61
C ILE A 96 0.23 -10.17 12.48
N GLN A 97 -0.51 -11.24 12.20
CA GLN A 97 -0.39 -12.51 12.92
C GLN A 97 1.00 -13.16 12.76
N THR A 98 1.62 -13.02 11.59
CA THR A 98 2.94 -13.60 11.31
C THR A 98 4.03 -12.85 12.06
N LEU A 99 4.02 -11.51 12.07
CA LEU A 99 4.96 -10.71 12.84
C LEU A 99 4.80 -10.93 14.36
N ILE A 100 3.57 -10.99 14.89
CA ILE A 100 3.36 -11.25 16.33
C ILE A 100 4.03 -12.56 16.75
N LYS A 101 3.77 -13.66 16.02
CA LYS A 101 4.40 -14.97 16.30
C LYS A 101 5.92 -14.93 16.17
N LYS A 102 6.45 -14.20 15.18
CA LYS A 102 7.88 -14.02 14.96
C LYS A 102 8.56 -13.31 16.13
N HIS A 103 7.92 -12.31 16.74
CA HIS A 103 8.51 -11.48 17.79
C HIS A 103 8.10 -11.89 19.22
N GLU A 104 7.10 -12.75 19.41
CA GLU A 104 6.87 -13.44 20.70
C GLU A 104 7.94 -14.49 21.01
N THR A 105 8.44 -15.18 19.97
CA THR A 105 9.46 -16.23 20.09
C THR A 105 10.84 -15.59 19.99
N GLY A 106 11.28 -14.92 21.05
CA GLY A 106 12.51 -14.12 21.02
C GLY A 106 13.78 -14.93 20.78
N ASP A 107 14.35 -14.84 19.57
CA ASP A 107 15.78 -14.56 19.31
C ASP A 107 16.02 -14.23 17.81
N ALA A 108 17.27 -13.91 17.45
CA ALA A 108 17.82 -13.86 16.09
C ALA A 108 17.19 -12.92 15.06
N PHE A 109 17.59 -11.64 15.16
CA PHE A 109 17.90 -10.86 13.95
C PHE A 109 18.87 -11.66 13.06
N SER A 110 18.48 -11.92 11.81
CA SER A 110 19.41 -12.31 10.74
C SER A 110 19.12 -11.48 9.50
N GLY A 111 19.69 -10.28 9.47
CA GLY A 111 19.97 -9.62 8.21
C GLY A 111 21.23 -10.21 7.61
N THR A 112 21.09 -11.15 6.68
CA THR A 112 22.19 -11.62 5.83
C THR A 112 21.68 -11.75 4.40
N GLY A 113 22.08 -10.82 3.54
CA GLY A 113 21.95 -10.98 2.10
C GLY A 113 22.97 -12.01 1.58
N ALA A 114 22.60 -12.75 0.54
CA ALA A 114 23.52 -13.58 -0.22
C ALA A 114 23.69 -12.98 -1.63
N GLY A 115 24.92 -12.72 -2.04
CA GLY A 115 25.26 -12.22 -3.37
C GLY A 115 26.69 -12.60 -3.78
N GLN A 116 26.97 -12.45 -5.08
CA GLN A 116 28.17 -12.91 -5.82
C GLN A 116 28.10 -14.40 -6.24
N THR A 117 28.61 -14.83 -7.39
CA THR A 117 29.73 -14.35 -8.24
C THR A 117 29.34 -14.39 -9.74
N LEU A 118 30.01 -13.79 -10.76
CA LEU A 118 31.21 -12.94 -10.89
C LEU A 118 31.21 -12.25 -12.29
N GLY A 119 32.06 -11.23 -12.50
CA GLY A 119 32.47 -10.71 -13.83
C GLY A 119 31.69 -9.49 -14.38
N GLY A 120 32.30 -8.35 -14.72
CA GLY A 120 33.72 -7.94 -14.62
C GLY A 120 34.14 -7.05 -15.80
N GLY A 121 34.17 -5.73 -15.60
CA GLY A 121 34.62 -4.77 -16.62
C GLY A 121 34.26 -3.32 -16.24
N ALA A 122 35.26 -2.48 -16.00
CA ALA A 122 35.06 -1.16 -15.36
C ALA A 122 35.21 0.01 -16.34
N SER A 123 34.35 1.03 -16.20
CA SER A 123 34.72 2.45 -16.16
C SER A 123 33.53 3.35 -15.76
N SER A 124 33.69 4.05 -14.62
CA SER A 124 33.20 5.40 -14.27
C SER A 124 32.08 6.03 -15.14
N ILE A 125 30.95 6.53 -14.61
CA ILE A 125 30.79 7.40 -13.42
C ILE A 125 29.36 7.39 -12.81
N THR A 126 29.30 7.58 -11.49
CA THR A 126 28.29 8.34 -10.70
C THR A 126 26.79 7.92 -10.65
N ALA A 127 26.41 7.45 -9.45
CA ALA A 127 25.16 7.70 -8.71
C ALA A 127 23.86 6.88 -8.97
N THR A 128 23.71 5.85 -8.13
CA THR A 128 22.53 5.62 -7.24
C THR A 128 21.51 4.53 -7.63
N ALA A 129 21.81 3.32 -7.13
CA ALA A 129 20.91 2.24 -6.65
C ALA A 129 19.80 1.72 -7.60
N THR A 130 19.96 0.56 -8.27
CA THR A 130 19.97 -0.81 -7.72
C THR A 130 18.58 -1.20 -7.12
N THR A 131 17.64 -1.84 -7.84
CA THR A 131 17.63 -3.20 -8.46
C THR A 131 17.08 -4.28 -7.49
N THR A 132 15.81 -4.67 -7.72
CA THR A 132 15.18 -6.03 -7.73
C THR A 132 15.51 -7.04 -6.61
N LEU A 133 14.58 -7.83 -6.06
CA LEU A 133 13.68 -8.86 -6.63
C LEU A 133 12.57 -9.20 -5.58
N GLN A 134 11.44 -9.89 -5.82
CA GLN A 134 10.60 -10.19 -7.00
C GLN A 134 9.39 -11.03 -6.53
N SER A 135 8.16 -10.78 -7.01
CA SER A 135 7.09 -11.80 -7.20
C SER A 135 5.83 -11.25 -7.87
N ALA A 136 5.19 -12.08 -8.70
CA ALA A 136 3.87 -11.91 -9.35
C ALA A 136 3.73 -10.90 -10.52
N ASP A 137 4.15 -11.32 -11.72
CA ASP A 137 3.43 -11.00 -12.98
C ASP A 137 2.24 -11.99 -13.09
N PRO A 138 1.03 -11.57 -13.52
CA PRO A 138 0.77 -11.47 -14.96
C PRO A 138 -0.15 -10.29 -15.38
N SER A 139 0.38 -9.41 -16.23
CA SER A 139 -0.29 -8.79 -17.40
C SER A 139 0.17 -7.36 -17.63
N LYS A 140 1.29 -7.21 -18.34
CA LYS A 140 1.70 -6.01 -19.09
C LYS A 140 1.40 -4.68 -18.39
N THR A 141 2.25 -4.32 -17.43
CA THR A 141 2.62 -2.90 -17.28
C THR A 141 3.32 -2.50 -18.58
N VAL A 142 2.63 -1.76 -19.45
CA VAL A 142 3.29 -1.11 -20.59
C VAL A 142 3.60 0.32 -20.13
N GLU A 143 4.88 0.65 -20.10
CA GLU A 143 5.34 1.97 -19.69
C GLU A 143 4.82 3.01 -20.69
N GLY A 144 3.83 3.80 -20.27
CA GLY A 144 3.41 4.99 -20.99
C GLY A 144 4.49 6.07 -20.94
N PRO A 145 4.35 7.15 -21.73
CA PRO A 145 5.26 8.29 -21.63
C PRO A 145 5.30 8.78 -20.18
N GLY A 146 6.50 8.79 -19.60
CA GLY A 146 6.71 8.80 -18.16
C GLY A 146 5.91 9.88 -17.43
N GLY A 147 5.13 9.47 -16.42
CA GLY A 147 4.26 10.37 -15.68
C GLY A 147 3.84 9.82 -14.31
N SER A 148 3.46 10.75 -13.43
CA SER A 148 3.19 10.50 -12.01
C SER A 148 1.84 9.83 -11.72
N CYS A 149 0.93 9.78 -12.70
CA CYS A 149 -0.42 9.26 -12.52
C CYS A 149 -0.51 7.79 -12.99
N GLN A 150 -0.76 6.87 -12.05
CA GLN A 150 -0.89 5.44 -12.37
C GLN A 150 -2.36 5.09 -12.63
N ILE A 151 -2.66 4.72 -13.87
CA ILE A 151 -4.00 4.32 -14.30
C ILE A 151 -4.03 2.80 -14.48
N GLN A 152 -4.95 2.14 -13.75
CA GLN A 152 -5.20 0.71 -13.86
C GLN A 152 -6.53 0.48 -14.58
N VAL A 153 -6.51 -0.22 -15.71
CA VAL A 153 -7.68 -0.53 -16.52
C VAL A 153 -8.01 -2.02 -16.42
N ARG A 154 -9.18 -2.36 -15.88
CA ARG A 154 -9.69 -3.73 -15.80
C ARG A 154 -10.55 -4.05 -17.03
N MET A 155 -10.25 -5.17 -17.68
CA MET A 155 -10.97 -5.71 -18.84
C MET A 155 -12.16 -6.57 -18.41
N LEU A 156 -13.08 -6.80 -19.36
CA LEU A 156 -14.21 -7.73 -19.21
C LEU A 156 -13.76 -9.18 -18.92
N ASP A 157 -12.63 -9.58 -19.51
CA ASP A 157 -11.91 -10.84 -19.29
C ASP A 157 -11.30 -10.97 -17.86
N GLY A 158 -11.38 -9.93 -17.03
CA GLY A 158 -10.73 -9.88 -15.72
C GLY A 158 -9.23 -9.56 -15.77
N SER A 159 -8.59 -9.73 -16.94
CA SER A 159 -7.29 -9.13 -17.30
C SER A 159 -7.20 -7.66 -16.84
N VAL A 160 -6.01 -7.26 -16.40
CA VAL A 160 -5.70 -5.87 -15.99
C VAL A 160 -4.57 -5.34 -16.87
N ILE A 161 -4.67 -4.07 -17.26
CA ILE A 161 -3.59 -3.32 -17.90
C ILE A 161 -3.24 -2.14 -16.99
N ARG A 162 -1.95 -1.81 -16.89
CA ARG A 162 -1.46 -0.66 -16.11
C ARG A 162 -0.62 0.23 -17.01
N GLY A 163 -0.83 1.53 -16.90
CA GLY A 163 -0.04 2.56 -17.56
C GLY A 163 0.24 3.74 -16.64
N ASN A 164 1.30 4.47 -16.95
CA ASN A 164 1.70 5.70 -16.31
C ASN A 164 1.47 6.86 -17.29
N PHE A 165 0.91 7.95 -16.80
CA PHE A 165 0.51 9.13 -17.57
C PHE A 165 0.79 10.40 -16.77
N GLU A 166 0.93 11.56 -17.42
CA GLU A 166 0.99 12.84 -16.71
C GLU A 166 -0.43 13.38 -16.41
N PRO A 167 -0.62 14.20 -15.36
CA PRO A 167 -1.93 14.81 -15.04
C PRO A 167 -2.53 15.65 -16.18
N THR A 168 -1.67 16.16 -17.07
CA THR A 168 -1.99 16.95 -18.27
C THR A 168 -2.51 16.12 -19.44
N HIS A 169 -2.29 14.79 -19.44
CA HIS A 169 -2.76 13.91 -20.51
C HIS A 169 -4.30 13.83 -20.50
N THR A 170 -4.90 13.51 -21.65
CA THR A 170 -6.34 13.35 -21.79
C THR A 170 -6.80 11.92 -21.61
N VAL A 171 -8.07 11.72 -21.23
CA VAL A 171 -8.68 10.38 -21.14
C VAL A 171 -8.65 9.66 -22.51
N ARG A 172 -8.67 10.41 -23.62
CA ARG A 172 -8.42 9.89 -24.99
C ARG A 172 -7.08 9.16 -25.11
N GLN A 173 -6.01 9.65 -24.51
CA GLN A 173 -4.70 8.98 -24.57
C GLN A 173 -4.70 7.66 -23.78
N VAL A 174 -5.45 7.57 -22.69
CA VAL A 174 -5.69 6.31 -21.97
C VAL A 174 -6.54 5.36 -22.81
N HIS A 175 -7.56 5.87 -23.51
CA HIS A 175 -8.40 5.09 -24.42
C HIS A 175 -7.59 4.48 -25.57
N ASP A 176 -6.76 5.29 -26.24
CA ASP A 176 -5.91 4.83 -27.33
C ASP A 176 -4.84 3.82 -26.87
N PHE A 177 -4.20 4.05 -25.72
CA PHE A 177 -3.29 3.10 -25.09
C PHE A 177 -3.96 1.74 -24.79
N VAL A 178 -5.19 1.75 -24.30
CA VAL A 178 -5.99 0.54 -24.08
C VAL A 178 -6.33 -0.14 -25.40
N LYS A 179 -6.75 0.64 -26.41
CA LYS A 179 -7.06 0.15 -27.76
C LYS A 179 -5.86 -0.53 -28.41
N ALA A 180 -4.67 0.08 -28.37
CA ALA A 180 -3.44 -0.49 -28.90
C ALA A 180 -3.04 -1.79 -28.18
N ASN A 181 -3.24 -1.88 -26.86
CA ASN A 181 -3.01 -3.11 -26.11
C ASN A 181 -4.02 -4.22 -26.41
N LEU A 182 -5.27 -3.87 -26.71
CA LEU A 182 -6.32 -4.82 -27.13
C LEU A 182 -6.02 -5.37 -28.53
N ASP A 183 -5.64 -4.49 -29.46
CA ASP A 183 -5.23 -4.84 -30.83
C ASP A 183 -3.99 -5.76 -30.83
N ALA A 184 -2.96 -5.42 -30.04
CA ALA A 184 -1.77 -6.27 -29.82
C ALA A 184 -2.06 -7.60 -29.08
N ARG A 185 -3.30 -7.83 -28.61
CA ARG A 185 -3.78 -9.11 -28.08
C ARG A 185 -4.75 -9.83 -29.04
N GLY A 186 -5.05 -9.26 -30.21
CA GLY A 186 -6.06 -9.76 -31.14
C GLY A 186 -7.50 -9.63 -30.64
N VAL A 187 -7.75 -8.82 -29.61
CA VAL A 187 -9.06 -8.64 -28.99
C VAL A 187 -9.75 -7.42 -29.60
N GLN A 188 -10.59 -7.66 -30.60
CA GLN A 188 -11.31 -6.57 -31.29
C GLN A 188 -12.50 -6.09 -30.44
N ALA A 189 -12.36 -4.93 -29.81
CA ALA A 189 -13.40 -4.28 -29.02
C ALA A 189 -13.95 -3.03 -29.76
N PRO A 190 -14.96 -3.16 -30.64
CA PRO A 190 -15.58 -2.01 -31.30
C PRO A 190 -16.44 -1.22 -30.31
N GLY A 191 -16.13 0.06 -30.10
CA GLY A 191 -16.97 0.98 -29.33
C GLY A 191 -16.83 0.93 -27.81
N PHE A 192 -15.72 0.40 -27.27
CA PHE A 192 -15.56 0.30 -25.82
C PHE A 192 -15.46 1.67 -25.12
N ALA A 193 -16.07 1.78 -23.94
CA ALA A 193 -16.02 2.96 -23.07
C ALA A 193 -15.19 2.70 -21.82
N LEU A 194 -14.59 3.74 -21.24
CA LEU A 194 -13.92 3.68 -19.94
C LEU A 194 -14.86 4.18 -18.85
N MET A 195 -14.97 3.50 -17.71
CA MET A 195 -15.72 3.99 -16.55
C MET A 195 -14.95 3.88 -15.24
N THR A 196 -15.14 4.83 -14.32
CA THR A 196 -14.71 4.68 -12.92
C THR A 196 -15.69 3.81 -12.12
N GLN A 197 -15.17 3.12 -11.10
CA GLN A 197 -15.99 2.30 -10.21
C GLN A 197 -16.82 3.13 -9.23
N PHE A 198 -16.22 4.17 -8.62
CA PHE A 198 -16.89 5.08 -7.69
C PHE A 198 -16.14 6.42 -7.57
N PRO A 199 -16.82 7.60 -7.67
CA PRO A 199 -18.17 7.76 -8.21
C PRO A 199 -18.21 7.27 -9.67
N ARG A 200 -19.36 6.74 -10.11
CA ARG A 200 -19.48 6.13 -11.45
C ARG A 200 -19.58 7.21 -12.53
N VAL A 201 -18.48 7.45 -13.22
CA VAL A 201 -18.36 8.34 -14.39
C VAL A 201 -18.04 7.45 -15.59
N VAL A 202 -18.67 7.71 -16.73
CA VAL A 202 -18.40 7.02 -17.99
C VAL A 202 -17.84 8.05 -18.96
N TYR A 203 -16.68 7.74 -19.56
CA TYR A 203 -15.97 8.61 -20.48
C TYR A 203 -16.20 8.10 -21.91
N GLU A 204 -17.10 8.79 -22.61
CA GLU A 204 -17.50 8.52 -23.99
C GLU A 204 -17.44 9.84 -24.78
N ASN A 205 -17.03 9.75 -26.05
CA ASN A 205 -17.01 10.87 -27.01
C ASN A 205 -16.31 12.13 -26.45
N ASP A 206 -17.07 13.20 -26.21
CA ASP A 206 -16.60 14.50 -25.69
C ASP A 206 -15.88 14.39 -24.34
N ALA A 207 -16.33 13.47 -23.47
CA ALA A 207 -15.70 13.24 -22.16
C ALA A 207 -14.29 12.62 -22.24
N LEU A 208 -13.85 12.17 -23.43
CA LEU A 208 -12.47 11.72 -23.65
C LEU A 208 -11.47 12.89 -23.79
N GLU A 209 -11.94 14.10 -24.13
CA GLU A 209 -11.07 15.29 -24.27
C GLU A 209 -10.61 15.85 -22.91
N GLN A 210 -11.23 15.43 -21.81
CA GLN A 210 -10.90 15.90 -20.46
C GLN A 210 -9.49 15.44 -20.05
N SER A 211 -8.74 16.32 -19.37
CA SER A 211 -7.46 15.94 -18.75
C SER A 211 -7.68 14.96 -17.60
N LEU A 212 -6.67 14.14 -17.27
CA LEU A 212 -6.73 13.20 -16.15
C LEU A 212 -6.97 13.94 -14.82
N GLU A 213 -6.43 15.15 -14.66
CA GLU A 213 -6.69 16.01 -13.51
C GLU A 213 -8.15 16.48 -13.45
N ALA A 214 -8.70 17.01 -14.55
CA ALA A 214 -10.11 17.43 -14.61
C ALA A 214 -11.08 16.27 -14.38
N ALA A 215 -10.73 15.09 -14.90
CA ALA A 215 -11.45 13.83 -14.72
C ALA A 215 -11.31 13.24 -13.30
N LYS A 216 -10.47 13.83 -12.42
CA LYS A 216 -10.15 13.36 -11.05
C LYS A 216 -9.54 11.95 -11.02
N LEU A 217 -8.71 11.63 -12.01
CA LEU A 217 -8.04 10.33 -12.16
C LEU A 217 -6.60 10.33 -11.61
N THR A 218 -6.17 11.43 -10.99
CA THR A 218 -4.83 11.62 -10.41
C THR A 218 -4.86 11.43 -8.89
N PRO A 219 -3.76 10.99 -8.23
CA PRO A 219 -2.54 10.40 -8.80
C PRO A 219 -2.71 8.90 -9.13
N ARG A 220 -3.84 8.28 -8.76
CA ARG A 220 -4.15 6.88 -9.05
C ARG A 220 -5.63 6.72 -9.37
N ALA A 221 -5.94 5.99 -10.43
CA ALA A 221 -7.32 5.63 -10.76
C ALA A 221 -7.48 4.18 -11.20
N GLN A 222 -8.68 3.64 -10.98
CA GLN A 222 -9.12 2.37 -11.52
C GLN A 222 -10.28 2.61 -12.48
N LEU A 223 -10.06 2.22 -13.74
CA LEU A 223 -11.04 2.25 -14.81
C LEU A 223 -11.45 0.83 -15.18
N ILE A 224 -12.67 0.67 -15.69
CA ILE A 224 -13.22 -0.59 -16.18
C ILE A 224 -13.63 -0.37 -17.63
N VAL A 225 -13.25 -1.31 -18.50
CA VAL A 225 -13.71 -1.33 -19.90
C VAL A 225 -15.15 -1.83 -19.95
N ARG A 226 -16.01 -1.05 -20.60
CA ARG A 226 -17.37 -1.43 -20.96
C ARG A 226 -17.45 -1.71 -22.45
N SER A 227 -18.22 -2.73 -22.84
CA SER A 227 -18.74 -2.88 -24.21
C SER A 227 -20.19 -2.41 -24.31
#